data_AF-A0A9E4XWV2-F1
#
_entry.id   AF-A0A9E4XWV2-F1
#
_cell.length_a   1.000
_cell.length_b   1.000
_cell.length_c   1.000
_cell.angle_alpha   90.00
_cell.angle_beta   90.00
_cell.angle_gamma   90.00
#
_symmetry.space_group_name_H-M   'P 1'
#
loop_
_entity.id
_entity.type
_entity.pdbx_description
1 polymer ?
#
loop_
_entity_poly.entity_id
_entity_poly.type
_entity_poly.pdbx_seq_one_letter_code
_entity_poly.pdbx_strand_id
1 'polypeptide(L)'
;MKQRAERARADRLIGTQVERIEAYLDSITPTPDSMDAPVLVFNASTRIQSLSLNAAFSMLAAWGLRAAGIPVRYLVCHEAMLQCMLGTDWSDLDRPPPCKNCMRFSENILPSELSFPIRLNRGLIERLESDLESRSLEELSDWRFKGLAIGELCLPTVRWALRRHDLYDDRATRGLFRQYLLSAAGLAEWFSATLTEHKPRALLVFNGITYPEAVARAIALRLGIPVTTHEVGLRPLSAFFSHEHATFREVDLPEESNLELDWSQVLDAYLKDRGQGRFSMAGVRFWPEIEPIPANLKVRMQAYRQVVPI
;
A
#
# COMPACT_ATOMS: atom_id res chain seq x y z
N MET A 1 3.02 -28.64 8.81
CA MET A 1 1.59 -28.96 8.53
C MET A 1 0.62 -28.14 9.37
N LYS A 2 0.79 -28.01 10.69
CA LYS A 2 -0.12 -27.26 11.60
C LYS A 2 -0.38 -25.80 11.19
N GLN A 3 0.68 -25.03 10.93
CA GLN A 3 0.58 -23.63 10.50
C GLN A 3 -0.18 -23.43 9.18
N ARG A 4 -0.11 -24.40 8.25
CA ARG A 4 -0.84 -24.38 6.97
C ARG A 4 -2.34 -24.64 7.18
N ALA A 5 -2.69 -25.51 8.12
CA ALA A 5 -4.07 -25.80 8.48
C ALA A 5 -4.73 -24.64 9.25
N GLU A 6 -4.01 -24.04 10.21
CA GLU A 6 -4.45 -22.86 10.94
C GLU A 6 -4.70 -21.68 10.01
N ARG A 7 -3.80 -21.46 9.05
CA ARG A 7 -3.97 -20.44 8.02
C ARG A 7 -5.18 -20.70 7.14
N ALA A 8 -5.35 -21.91 6.63
CA ALA A 8 -6.52 -22.27 5.83
C ALA A 8 -7.84 -22.13 6.61
N ARG A 9 -7.80 -22.28 7.94
CA ARG A 9 -8.95 -21.98 8.81
C ARG A 9 -9.19 -20.48 8.92
N ALA A 10 -8.15 -19.67 9.15
CA ALA A 10 -8.26 -18.22 9.21
C ALA A 10 -8.78 -17.61 7.89
N ASP A 11 -8.25 -18.06 6.75
CA ASP A 11 -8.69 -17.61 5.42
C ASP A 11 -10.19 -17.90 5.20
N ARG A 12 -10.64 -19.11 5.59
CA ARG A 12 -12.07 -19.47 5.53
C ARG A 12 -12.95 -18.61 6.43
N LEU A 13 -12.50 -18.33 7.66
CA LEU A 13 -13.25 -17.49 8.59
C LEU A 13 -13.41 -16.06 8.04
N ILE A 14 -12.35 -15.49 7.47
CA ILE A 14 -12.40 -14.17 6.83
C ILE A 14 -13.34 -14.21 5.61
N GLY A 15 -13.23 -15.23 4.76
CA GLY A 15 -14.12 -15.40 3.60
C GLY A 15 -15.59 -15.42 4.00
N THR A 16 -15.96 -16.25 4.98
CA THR A 16 -17.34 -16.31 5.50
C THR A 16 -17.81 -14.98 6.11
N GLN A 17 -16.93 -14.21 6.76
CA GLN A 17 -17.28 -12.89 7.27
C GLN A 17 -17.53 -11.89 6.14
N VAL A 18 -16.68 -11.90 5.12
CA VAL A 18 -16.83 -11.07 3.91
C VAL A 18 -18.13 -11.42 3.20
N GLU A 19 -18.38 -12.70 2.90
CA GLU A 19 -19.59 -13.18 2.23
C GLU A 19 -20.88 -12.69 2.94
N ARG A 20 -20.90 -12.70 4.28
CA ARG A 20 -22.04 -12.19 5.05
C ARG A 20 -22.26 -10.69 4.87
N ILE A 21 -21.18 -9.91 4.82
CA ILE A 21 -21.26 -8.47 4.62
C ILE A 21 -21.65 -8.17 3.18
N GLU A 22 -21.10 -8.89 2.21
CA GLU A 22 -21.47 -8.78 0.80
C GLU A 22 -22.96 -9.06 0.59
N ALA A 23 -23.48 -10.16 1.14
CA ALA A 23 -24.91 -10.48 1.09
C ALA A 23 -25.79 -9.41 1.78
N TYR A 24 -25.31 -8.83 2.88
CA TYR A 24 -26.00 -7.71 3.53
C TYR A 24 -26.01 -6.47 2.64
N LEU A 25 -24.87 -6.11 2.04
CA LEU A 25 -24.77 -4.98 1.12
C LEU A 25 -25.71 -5.13 -0.07
N ASP A 26 -25.78 -6.33 -0.66
CA ASP A 26 -26.68 -6.61 -1.78
C ASP A 26 -28.16 -6.51 -1.38
N SER A 27 -28.49 -6.72 -0.10
CA SER A 27 -29.85 -6.57 0.42
C SER A 27 -30.27 -5.12 0.67
N ILE A 28 -29.33 -4.20 0.88
CA ILE A 28 -29.60 -2.79 1.21
C ILE A 28 -29.26 -1.82 0.08
N THR A 29 -28.41 -2.24 -0.85
CA THR A 29 -27.97 -1.40 -1.96
C THR A 29 -28.97 -1.59 -3.10
N PRO A 30 -29.67 -0.53 -3.55
CA PRO A 30 -30.50 -0.66 -4.75
C PRO A 30 -29.62 -1.13 -5.91
N THR A 31 -30.14 -2.05 -6.73
CA THR A 31 -29.48 -2.44 -7.99
C THR A 31 -29.15 -1.16 -8.75
N PRO A 32 -27.88 -0.84 -9.03
CA PRO A 32 -27.55 0.45 -9.62
C PRO A 32 -28.30 0.60 -10.96
N ASP A 33 -29.13 1.64 -11.08
CA ASP A 33 -29.83 1.97 -12.34
C ASP A 33 -28.82 2.17 -13.48
N SER A 34 -27.60 2.60 -13.15
CA SER A 34 -26.42 2.40 -13.99
C SER A 34 -25.15 2.21 -13.15
N MET A 35 -24.20 1.46 -13.70
CA MET A 35 -22.86 1.28 -13.14
C MET A 35 -21.91 2.44 -13.54
N ASP A 36 -22.46 3.59 -13.94
CA ASP A 36 -21.68 4.69 -14.50
C ASP A 36 -20.84 5.39 -13.41
N ALA A 37 -19.62 5.77 -13.79
CA ALA A 37 -18.67 6.51 -12.97
C ALA A 37 -18.44 5.93 -11.54
N PRO A 38 -18.00 4.66 -11.41
CA PRO A 38 -17.73 4.06 -10.11
C PRO A 38 -16.60 4.77 -9.36
N VAL A 39 -16.51 4.53 -8.04
CA VAL A 39 -15.25 4.71 -7.31
C VAL A 39 -14.39 3.48 -7.53
N LEU A 40 -13.17 3.68 -8.02
CA LEU A 40 -12.21 2.58 -8.15
C LEU A 40 -11.36 2.47 -6.89
N VAL A 41 -11.14 1.26 -6.41
CA VAL A 41 -10.35 0.99 -5.20
C VAL A 41 -9.13 0.14 -5.55
N PHE A 42 -7.93 0.62 -5.23
CA PHE A 42 -6.67 -0.05 -5.54
C PHE A 42 -5.68 -0.07 -4.37
N ASN A 43 -5.22 -1.27 -3.98
CA ASN A 43 -4.38 -1.47 -2.79
C ASN A 43 -3.53 -2.74 -2.89
N ALA A 44 -2.88 -2.97 -4.03
CA ALA A 44 -2.06 -4.16 -4.28
C ALA A 44 -0.87 -4.31 -3.31
N SER A 45 -0.35 -3.23 -2.72
CA SER A 45 0.75 -3.28 -1.74
C SER A 45 0.29 -3.44 -0.29
N THR A 46 -0.95 -3.90 -0.05
CA THR A 46 -1.47 -4.10 1.32
C THR A 46 -1.65 -5.56 1.73
N ARG A 47 -1.59 -6.53 0.80
CA ARG A 47 -1.84 -7.94 1.11
C ARG A 47 -1.11 -8.87 0.16
N ILE A 48 -0.71 -10.04 0.68
CA ILE A 48 -0.33 -11.21 -0.13
C ILE A 48 -1.15 -12.42 0.31
N GLN A 49 -1.32 -12.58 1.62
CA GLN A 49 -1.44 -13.94 2.14
C GLN A 49 -2.28 -13.98 3.44
N SER A 50 -2.80 -12.82 3.83
CA SER A 50 -3.61 -12.51 5.00
C SER A 50 -4.14 -11.08 4.84
N LEU A 51 -5.26 -10.77 5.50
CA LEU A 51 -5.81 -9.42 5.51
C LEU A 51 -4.95 -8.54 6.42
N SER A 52 -4.27 -7.54 5.87
CA SER A 52 -3.66 -6.49 6.68
C SER A 52 -4.71 -5.49 7.15
N LEU A 53 -4.40 -4.72 8.18
CA LEU A 53 -5.28 -3.66 8.65
C LEU A 53 -5.51 -2.58 7.57
N ASN A 54 -4.49 -2.27 6.76
CA ASN A 54 -4.64 -1.37 5.62
C ASN A 54 -5.60 -1.93 4.56
N ALA A 55 -5.49 -3.21 4.22
CA ALA A 55 -6.41 -3.86 3.28
C ALA A 55 -7.85 -3.89 3.84
N ALA A 56 -7.99 -4.14 5.15
CA ALA A 56 -9.28 -4.12 5.83
C ALA A 56 -9.94 -2.74 5.76
N PHE A 57 -9.19 -1.65 6.00
CA PHE A 57 -9.73 -0.30 5.89
C PHE A 57 -10.09 0.10 4.46
N SER A 58 -9.32 -0.32 3.44
CA SER A 58 -9.75 -0.13 2.05
C SER A 58 -11.10 -0.81 1.78
N MET A 59 -11.27 -2.04 2.28
CA MET A 59 -12.47 -2.84 2.10
C MET A 59 -13.67 -2.24 2.86
N LEU A 60 -13.47 -1.81 4.10
CA LEU A 60 -14.49 -1.10 4.89
C LEU A 60 -14.93 0.21 4.22
N ALA A 61 -13.99 0.97 3.66
CA ALA A 61 -14.30 2.18 2.90
C ALA A 61 -15.13 1.87 1.65
N ALA A 62 -14.75 0.83 0.89
CA ALA A 62 -15.48 0.36 -0.28
C ALA A 62 -16.91 -0.09 0.08
N TRP A 63 -17.07 -0.84 1.17
CA TRP A 63 -18.39 -1.24 1.69
C TRP A 63 -19.22 -0.05 2.15
N GLY A 64 -18.61 0.94 2.82
CA GLY A 64 -19.30 2.17 3.22
C GLY A 64 -19.82 2.97 2.02
N LEU A 65 -19.02 3.08 0.96
CA LEU A 65 -19.44 3.70 -0.31
C LEU A 65 -20.62 2.94 -0.93
N ARG A 66 -20.56 1.61 -0.99
CA ARG A 66 -21.66 0.79 -1.52
C ARG A 66 -22.92 0.91 -0.69
N ALA A 67 -22.82 0.88 0.63
CA ALA A 67 -23.96 1.09 1.53
C ALA A 67 -24.60 2.47 1.34
N ALA A 68 -23.84 3.47 0.89
CA ALA A 68 -24.34 4.79 0.50
C ALA A 68 -24.88 4.87 -0.95
N GLY A 69 -25.01 3.73 -1.65
CA GLY A 69 -25.49 3.66 -3.02
C GLY A 69 -24.45 4.08 -4.07
N ILE A 70 -23.17 4.22 -3.71
CA ILE A 70 -22.11 4.60 -4.64
C ILE A 70 -21.52 3.35 -5.29
N PRO A 71 -21.50 3.24 -6.64
CA PRO A 71 -20.93 2.09 -7.31
C PRO A 71 -19.41 2.00 -7.06
N VAL A 72 -18.93 0.79 -6.78
CA VAL A 72 -17.50 0.51 -6.54
C VAL A 72 -17.00 -0.59 -7.47
N ARG A 73 -15.75 -0.44 -7.92
CA ARG A 73 -14.98 -1.52 -8.57
C ARG A 73 -13.60 -1.64 -7.95
N TYR A 74 -13.16 -2.87 -7.74
CA TYR A 74 -11.84 -3.18 -7.19
C TYR A 74 -10.85 -3.39 -8.32
N LEU A 75 -9.73 -2.66 -8.31
CA LEU A 75 -8.63 -2.92 -9.22
C LEU A 75 -7.73 -3.99 -8.57
N VAL A 76 -7.62 -5.16 -9.18
CA VAL A 76 -6.97 -6.32 -8.57
C VAL A 76 -5.79 -6.77 -9.43
N CYS A 77 -4.60 -6.80 -8.84
CA CYS A 77 -3.42 -7.33 -9.52
C CYS A 77 -3.60 -8.83 -9.81
N HIS A 78 -3.57 -9.20 -11.08
CA HIS A 78 -3.63 -10.58 -11.56
C HIS A 78 -2.28 -10.97 -12.18
N GLU A 79 -1.24 -10.99 -11.34
CA GLU A 79 0.17 -11.19 -11.72
C GLU A 79 0.70 -10.11 -12.69
N ALA A 80 0.24 -8.87 -12.52
CA ALA A 80 0.53 -7.76 -13.41
C ALA A 80 1.94 -7.16 -13.30
N MET A 81 2.78 -7.70 -12.42
CA MET A 81 4.06 -7.10 -12.04
C MET A 81 5.15 -8.17 -12.06
N LEU A 82 6.31 -7.88 -12.68
CA LEU A 82 7.49 -8.75 -12.63
C LEU A 82 7.97 -8.89 -11.18
N GLN A 83 8.08 -7.76 -10.49
CA GLN A 83 8.33 -7.66 -9.06
C GLN A 83 7.27 -6.76 -8.43
N CYS A 84 6.74 -7.19 -7.28
CA CYS A 84 5.85 -6.37 -6.46
C CYS A 84 6.51 -6.09 -5.12
N MET A 85 6.25 -4.91 -4.57
CA MET A 85 6.86 -4.43 -3.33
C MET A 85 6.80 -5.46 -2.20
N LEU A 86 5.61 -6.03 -1.94
CA LEU A 86 5.42 -6.98 -0.85
C LEU A 86 6.06 -8.34 -1.11
N GLY A 87 6.26 -8.70 -2.38
CA GLY A 87 6.68 -10.03 -2.82
C GLY A 87 8.17 -10.17 -3.04
N THR A 88 8.94 -9.07 -2.99
CA THR A 88 10.38 -9.08 -3.20
C THR A 88 11.09 -9.81 -2.06
N ASP A 89 11.88 -10.82 -2.43
CA ASP A 89 12.68 -11.62 -1.51
C ASP A 89 14.07 -11.00 -1.36
N TRP A 90 14.43 -10.56 -0.16
CA TRP A 90 15.69 -9.86 0.07
C TRP A 90 16.92 -10.77 -0.01
N SER A 91 16.71 -12.09 0.07
CA SER A 91 17.77 -13.07 -0.12
C SER A 91 18.02 -13.40 -1.59
N ASP A 92 17.07 -13.07 -2.46
CA ASP A 92 17.04 -13.46 -3.87
C ASP A 92 16.16 -12.47 -4.66
N LEU A 93 16.75 -11.35 -5.08
CA LEU A 93 16.01 -10.24 -5.72
C LEU A 93 15.41 -10.60 -7.09
N ASP A 94 15.82 -11.73 -7.67
CA ASP A 94 15.29 -12.25 -8.94
C ASP A 94 14.16 -13.27 -8.71
N ARG A 95 13.90 -13.68 -7.46
CA ARG A 95 12.82 -14.61 -7.14
C ARG A 95 11.46 -14.00 -7.53
N PRO A 96 10.61 -14.74 -8.27
CA PRO A 96 9.29 -14.23 -8.63
C PRO A 96 8.42 -14.04 -7.38
N PRO A 97 7.55 -13.01 -7.37
CA PRO A 97 6.65 -12.75 -6.25
C PRO A 97 5.65 -13.91 -6.06
N PRO A 98 5.13 -14.12 -4.84
CA PRO A 98 4.21 -15.22 -4.51
C PRO A 98 2.76 -14.97 -5.00
N CYS A 99 2.60 -14.56 -6.27
CA CYS A 99 1.35 -14.11 -6.88
C CYS A 99 0.19 -15.09 -6.73
N LYS A 100 0.44 -16.40 -6.91
CA LYS A 100 -0.57 -17.44 -6.73
C LYS A 100 -1.30 -17.37 -5.38
N ASN A 101 -0.56 -17.08 -4.29
CA ASN A 101 -1.17 -16.97 -2.98
C ASN A 101 -1.95 -15.65 -2.83
N CYS A 102 -1.45 -14.56 -3.44
CA CYS A 102 -2.10 -13.25 -3.46
C CYS A 102 -3.42 -13.23 -4.22
N MET A 103 -3.44 -13.86 -5.40
CA MET A 103 -4.67 -13.97 -6.20
C MET A 103 -5.70 -14.83 -5.49
N ARG A 104 -5.34 -16.03 -5.02
CA ARG A 104 -6.25 -16.89 -4.25
C ARG A 104 -6.84 -16.17 -3.03
N PHE A 105 -6.02 -15.39 -2.33
CA PHE A 105 -6.50 -14.62 -1.18
C PHE A 105 -7.45 -13.49 -1.61
N SER A 106 -7.15 -12.79 -2.71
CA SER A 106 -8.02 -11.74 -3.24
C SER A 106 -9.36 -12.29 -3.74
N GLU A 107 -9.36 -13.43 -4.43
CA GLU A 107 -10.58 -14.14 -4.87
C GLU A 107 -11.47 -14.54 -3.69
N ASN A 108 -10.89 -14.80 -2.52
CA ASN A 108 -11.62 -15.18 -1.32
C ASN A 108 -12.25 -13.98 -0.57
N ILE A 109 -11.84 -12.74 -0.87
CA ILE A 109 -12.31 -11.54 -0.12
C ILE A 109 -12.88 -10.44 -1.02
N LEU A 110 -12.74 -10.55 -2.34
CA LEU A 110 -13.27 -9.57 -3.29
C LEU A 110 -14.23 -10.27 -4.25
N PRO A 111 -15.45 -9.75 -4.43
CA PRO A 111 -16.39 -10.29 -5.41
C PRO A 111 -15.85 -10.14 -6.83
N SER A 112 -15.95 -11.23 -7.61
CA SER A 112 -15.36 -11.31 -8.95
C SER A 112 -15.98 -10.34 -9.95
N GLU A 113 -17.29 -10.11 -9.85
CA GLU A 113 -18.11 -9.23 -10.68
C GLU A 113 -17.85 -7.75 -10.42
N LEU A 114 -17.29 -7.43 -9.26
CA LEU A 114 -16.85 -6.07 -8.90
C LEU A 114 -15.36 -5.86 -9.18
N SER A 115 -14.64 -6.88 -9.65
CA SER A 115 -13.18 -6.84 -9.78
C SER A 115 -12.73 -6.61 -11.23
N PHE A 116 -11.86 -5.62 -11.43
CA PHE A 116 -11.13 -5.40 -12.67
C PHE A 116 -9.72 -5.99 -12.56
N PRO A 117 -9.43 -7.06 -13.32
CA PRO A 117 -8.13 -7.71 -13.26
C PRO A 117 -7.09 -6.89 -14.04
N ILE A 118 -6.03 -6.47 -13.35
CA ILE A 118 -4.85 -5.88 -13.96
C ILE A 118 -3.96 -7.03 -14.44
N ARG A 119 -3.49 -6.98 -15.69
CA ARG A 119 -2.65 -8.03 -16.28
C ARG A 119 -1.34 -7.45 -16.80
N LEU A 120 -0.31 -8.30 -16.84
CA LEU A 120 1.02 -7.95 -17.31
C LEU A 120 1.00 -7.71 -18.83
N ASN A 121 1.49 -6.55 -19.28
CA ASN A 121 1.73 -6.30 -20.70
C ASN A 121 3.13 -6.82 -21.09
N ARG A 122 3.23 -8.12 -21.39
CA ARG A 122 4.51 -8.77 -21.76
C ARG A 122 5.18 -8.12 -22.96
N GLY A 123 4.40 -7.82 -24.00
CA GLY A 123 4.94 -7.20 -25.22
C GLY A 123 5.49 -5.80 -24.97
N LEU A 124 4.91 -5.01 -24.03
CA LEU A 124 5.51 -3.73 -23.63
C LEU A 124 6.83 -3.96 -22.89
N ILE A 125 6.85 -4.90 -21.94
CA ILE A 125 8.03 -5.19 -21.12
C ILE A 125 9.21 -5.59 -22.00
N GLU A 126 9.00 -6.53 -22.93
CA GLU A 126 10.03 -6.99 -23.87
C GLU A 126 10.61 -5.84 -24.71
N ARG A 127 9.79 -4.85 -25.09
CA ARG A 127 10.25 -3.67 -25.84
C ARG A 127 11.04 -2.68 -25.00
N LEU A 128 10.74 -2.57 -23.71
CA LEU A 128 11.36 -1.60 -22.80
C LEU A 128 12.59 -2.16 -22.07
N GLU A 129 12.73 -3.48 -22.01
CA GLU A 129 13.81 -4.13 -21.26
C GLU A 129 15.20 -3.71 -21.77
N SER A 130 15.39 -3.65 -23.09
CA SER A 130 16.65 -3.25 -23.70
C SER A 130 17.00 -1.77 -23.46
N ASP A 131 16.00 -0.88 -23.36
CA ASP A 131 16.21 0.54 -23.04
C ASP A 131 16.77 0.74 -21.62
N LEU A 132 16.49 -0.20 -20.71
CA LEU A 132 16.88 -0.09 -19.31
C LEU A 132 18.14 -0.89 -18.97
N GLU A 133 18.62 -1.76 -19.86
CA GLU A 133 19.58 -2.81 -19.48
C GLU A 133 20.94 -2.25 -19.01
N SER A 134 21.44 -1.18 -19.65
CA SER A 134 22.75 -0.58 -19.38
C SER A 134 22.73 0.68 -18.52
N ARG A 135 21.55 1.09 -18.02
CA ARG A 135 21.41 2.36 -17.29
C ARG A 135 22.00 2.30 -15.88
N SER A 136 22.63 3.40 -15.45
CA SER A 136 23.08 3.64 -14.08
C SER A 136 21.89 3.80 -13.13
N LEU A 137 22.13 3.71 -11.82
CA LEU A 137 21.07 3.94 -10.82
C LEU A 137 20.44 5.34 -10.93
N GLU A 138 21.25 6.35 -11.25
CA GLU A 138 20.80 7.73 -11.47
C GLU A 138 19.89 7.80 -12.71
N GLU A 139 20.32 7.23 -13.82
CA GLU A 139 19.55 7.18 -15.07
C GLU A 139 18.23 6.39 -14.92
N LEU A 140 18.21 5.36 -14.07
CA LEU A 140 16.99 4.64 -13.71
C LEU A 140 16.05 5.48 -12.84
N SER A 141 16.61 6.27 -11.91
CA SER A 141 15.83 7.17 -11.03
C SER A 141 15.18 8.31 -11.80
N ASP A 142 15.84 8.80 -12.87
CA ASP A 142 15.33 9.86 -13.73
C ASP A 142 14.50 9.33 -14.92
N TRP A 143 14.34 8.01 -15.04
CA TRP A 143 13.67 7.41 -16.18
C TRP A 143 12.20 7.82 -16.28
N ARG A 144 11.79 8.20 -17.50
CA ARG A 144 10.44 8.66 -17.83
C ARG A 144 9.79 7.78 -18.88
N PHE A 145 8.51 7.51 -18.70
CA PHE A 145 7.69 6.79 -19.67
C PHE A 145 6.45 7.62 -20.03
N LYS A 146 6.29 7.97 -21.31
CA LYS A 146 5.18 8.80 -21.81
C LYS A 146 4.98 10.10 -20.99
N GLY A 147 6.08 10.71 -20.58
CA GLY A 147 6.13 11.93 -19.76
C GLY A 147 5.98 11.71 -18.25
N LEU A 148 5.63 10.50 -17.79
CA LEU A 148 5.53 10.18 -16.36
C LEU A 148 6.90 9.84 -15.78
N ALA A 149 7.24 10.42 -14.61
CA ALA A 149 8.49 10.15 -13.88
C ALA A 149 8.46 8.80 -13.17
N ILE A 150 8.52 7.71 -13.93
CA ILE A 150 8.41 6.35 -13.37
C ILE A 150 9.56 6.05 -12.39
N GLY A 151 10.78 6.51 -12.68
CA GLY A 151 11.92 6.34 -11.78
C GLY A 151 11.64 6.91 -10.38
N GLU A 152 11.18 8.16 -10.33
CA GLU A 152 10.77 8.83 -9.09
C GLU A 152 9.65 8.09 -8.35
N LEU A 153 8.61 7.65 -9.07
CA LEU A 153 7.47 6.93 -8.47
C LEU A 153 7.87 5.55 -7.90
N CYS A 154 8.89 4.91 -8.46
CA CYS A 154 9.38 3.61 -8.00
C CYS A 154 10.48 3.72 -6.93
N LEU A 155 11.12 4.88 -6.78
CA LEU A 155 12.24 5.09 -5.85
C LEU A 155 11.88 4.78 -4.38
N PRO A 156 10.72 5.24 -3.84
CA PRO A 156 10.30 4.84 -2.48
C PRO A 156 10.19 3.33 -2.31
N THR A 157 9.71 2.63 -3.34
CA THR A 157 9.53 1.18 -3.28
C THR A 157 10.84 0.42 -3.24
N VAL A 158 11.82 0.74 -4.08
CA VAL A 158 13.13 0.06 -4.05
C VAL A 158 13.88 0.33 -2.74
N ARG A 159 13.80 1.56 -2.21
CA ARG A 159 14.35 1.90 -0.89
C ARG A 159 13.70 1.09 0.23
N TRP A 160 12.39 0.96 0.20
CA TRP A 160 11.65 0.16 1.17
C TRP A 160 11.98 -1.32 1.06
N ALA A 161 12.06 -1.87 -0.16
CA ALA A 161 12.34 -3.28 -0.41
C ALA A 161 13.76 -3.65 0.06
N LEU A 162 14.74 -2.79 -0.20
CA LEU A 162 16.13 -3.01 0.21
C LEU A 162 16.45 -2.52 1.62
N ARG A 163 15.49 -1.89 2.31
CA ARG A 163 15.64 -1.30 3.64
C ARG A 163 16.79 -0.29 3.72
N ARG A 164 16.93 0.55 2.68
CA ARG A 164 18.02 1.53 2.55
C ARG A 164 17.52 2.86 2.04
N HIS A 165 17.99 3.94 2.66
CA HIS A 165 17.79 5.28 2.13
C HIS A 165 18.70 5.53 0.92
N ASP A 166 20.00 5.27 1.11
CA ASP A 166 21.00 5.37 0.06
C ASP A 166 21.13 4.02 -0.67
N LEU A 167 20.90 4.06 -1.97
CA LEU A 167 20.98 2.90 -2.84
C LEU A 167 22.38 2.82 -3.43
N TYR A 168 22.94 1.62 -3.49
CA TYR A 168 24.22 1.40 -4.17
C TYR A 168 23.97 1.19 -5.67
N ASP A 169 24.80 1.78 -6.52
CA ASP A 169 24.79 1.51 -7.95
C ASP A 169 25.50 0.19 -8.26
N ASP A 170 24.88 -0.91 -7.83
CA ASP A 170 25.34 -2.27 -8.09
C ASP A 170 24.38 -3.03 -9.01
N ARG A 171 24.82 -4.19 -9.51
CA ARG A 171 24.03 -5.01 -10.44
C ARG A 171 22.70 -5.46 -9.84
N ALA A 172 22.67 -5.80 -8.55
CA ALA A 172 21.50 -6.36 -7.90
C ALA A 172 20.42 -5.27 -7.69
N THR A 173 20.83 -4.10 -7.21
CA THR A 173 19.97 -2.93 -7.01
C THR A 173 19.39 -2.45 -8.33
N ARG A 174 20.23 -2.29 -9.38
CA ARG A 174 19.76 -1.95 -10.72
C ARG A 174 18.83 -3.03 -11.29
N GLY A 175 19.16 -4.30 -11.10
CA GLY A 175 18.33 -5.43 -11.51
C GLY A 175 16.91 -5.36 -10.97
N LEU A 176 16.77 -5.18 -9.65
CA LEU A 176 15.48 -5.03 -9.00
C LEU A 176 14.76 -3.75 -9.45
N PHE A 177 15.47 -2.62 -9.50
CA PHE A 177 14.85 -1.35 -9.85
C PHE A 177 14.28 -1.38 -11.27
N ARG A 178 15.03 -1.91 -12.25
CA ARG A 178 14.54 -2.12 -13.63
C ARG A 178 13.25 -2.93 -13.67
N GLN A 179 13.13 -4.01 -12.88
CA GLN A 179 11.91 -4.82 -12.82
C GLN A 179 10.71 -4.02 -12.29
N TYR A 180 10.92 -3.12 -11.31
CA TYR A 180 9.88 -2.19 -10.87
C TYR A 180 9.52 -1.16 -11.95
N LEU A 181 10.49 -0.57 -12.65
CA LEU A 181 10.23 0.40 -13.72
C LEU A 181 9.41 -0.21 -14.87
N LEU A 182 9.81 -1.41 -15.32
CA LEU A 182 9.10 -2.15 -16.37
C LEU A 182 7.65 -2.45 -15.98
N SER A 183 7.46 -2.92 -14.75
CA SER A 183 6.12 -3.20 -14.23
C SER A 183 5.30 -1.91 -14.09
N ALA A 184 5.89 -0.82 -13.60
CA ALA A 184 5.25 0.47 -13.45
C ALA A 184 4.84 1.09 -14.81
N ALA A 185 5.66 0.93 -15.85
CA ALA A 185 5.30 1.34 -17.21
C ALA A 185 4.08 0.57 -17.73
N GLY A 186 4.04 -0.75 -17.51
CA GLY A 186 2.88 -1.58 -17.85
C GLY A 186 1.61 -1.17 -17.10
N LEU A 187 1.73 -0.90 -15.79
CA LEU A 187 0.64 -0.38 -14.99
C LEU A 187 0.18 1.00 -15.48
N ALA A 188 1.10 1.89 -15.86
CA ALA A 188 0.76 3.21 -16.39
C ALA A 188 -0.08 3.12 -17.66
N GLU A 189 0.25 2.20 -18.59
CA GLU A 189 -0.60 1.96 -19.77
C GLU A 189 -1.99 1.43 -19.38
N TRP A 190 -2.03 0.44 -18.49
CA TRP A 190 -3.27 -0.18 -18.06
C TRP A 190 -4.19 0.84 -17.37
N PHE A 191 -3.68 1.60 -16.39
CA PHE A 191 -4.45 2.64 -15.72
C PHE A 191 -4.88 3.74 -16.68
N SER A 192 -4.03 4.15 -17.62
CA SER A 192 -4.42 5.17 -18.61
C SER A 192 -5.62 4.71 -19.44
N ALA A 193 -5.63 3.45 -19.88
CA ALA A 193 -6.75 2.88 -20.63
C ALA A 193 -8.01 2.76 -19.76
N THR A 194 -7.91 2.07 -18.63
CA THR A 194 -9.05 1.77 -17.74
C THR A 194 -9.70 3.04 -17.18
N LEU A 195 -8.91 4.03 -16.75
CA LEU A 195 -9.45 5.28 -16.21
C LEU A 195 -10.11 6.15 -17.29
N THR A 196 -9.59 6.13 -18.52
CA THR A 196 -10.20 6.84 -19.65
C THR A 196 -11.50 6.17 -20.11
N GLU A 197 -11.53 4.84 -20.13
CA GLU A 197 -12.70 4.05 -20.54
C GLU A 197 -13.85 4.20 -19.54
N HIS A 198 -13.58 3.97 -18.25
CA HIS A 198 -14.64 3.93 -17.23
C HIS A 198 -14.97 5.28 -16.59
N LYS A 199 -14.13 6.30 -16.78
CA LYS A 199 -14.31 7.67 -16.27
C LYS A 199 -14.83 7.69 -14.82
N PRO A 200 -14.08 7.07 -13.89
CA PRO A 200 -14.54 6.91 -12.52
C PRO A 200 -14.67 8.27 -11.84
N ARG A 201 -15.60 8.37 -10.89
CA ARG A 201 -15.81 9.62 -10.14
C ARG A 201 -14.70 9.92 -9.15
N ALA A 202 -14.00 8.89 -8.69
CA ALA A 202 -12.84 9.00 -7.82
C ALA A 202 -12.00 7.71 -7.84
N LEU A 203 -10.73 7.83 -7.46
CA LEU A 203 -9.84 6.72 -7.19
C LEU A 203 -9.46 6.72 -5.70
N LEU A 204 -9.71 5.62 -5.01
CA LEU A 204 -9.22 5.35 -3.65
C LEU A 204 -7.98 4.45 -3.73
N VAL A 205 -6.84 4.93 -3.24
CA VAL A 205 -5.61 4.13 -3.17
C VAL A 205 -5.03 4.02 -1.77
N PHE A 206 -4.31 2.93 -1.51
CA PHE A 206 -3.47 2.84 -0.32
C PHE A 206 -2.23 3.75 -0.44
N ASN A 207 -1.98 4.55 0.60
CA ASN A 207 -0.88 5.50 0.84
C ASN A 207 -0.61 6.58 -0.23
N GLY A 208 -0.56 6.22 -1.51
CA GLY A 208 -0.25 7.06 -2.66
C GLY A 208 1.24 7.30 -2.96
N ILE A 209 2.18 6.75 -2.18
CA ILE A 209 3.63 7.05 -2.30
C ILE A 209 4.45 5.91 -2.90
N THR A 210 4.02 4.67 -2.72
CA THR A 210 4.76 3.50 -3.19
C THR A 210 4.17 3.01 -4.49
N TYR A 211 5.01 2.61 -5.45
CA TYR A 211 4.58 1.73 -6.52
C TYR A 211 3.97 0.46 -5.90
N PRO A 212 2.81 -0.03 -6.38
CA PRO A 212 2.08 0.39 -7.59
C PRO A 212 1.07 1.53 -7.44
N GLU A 213 0.62 1.87 -6.23
CA GLU A 213 -0.42 2.86 -5.98
C GLU A 213 -0.03 4.28 -6.42
N ALA A 214 1.25 4.64 -6.30
CA ALA A 214 1.78 5.91 -6.79
C ALA A 214 1.55 6.09 -8.30
N VAL A 215 1.65 5.02 -9.10
CA VAL A 215 1.41 5.06 -10.55
C VAL A 215 -0.08 5.30 -10.82
N ALA A 216 -0.96 4.57 -10.12
CA ALA A 216 -2.41 4.75 -10.25
C ALA A 216 -2.83 6.19 -9.92
N ARG A 217 -2.32 6.72 -8.80
CA ARG A 217 -2.54 8.12 -8.37
C ARG A 217 -2.07 9.11 -9.44
N ALA A 218 -0.83 8.96 -9.93
CA ALA A 218 -0.27 9.93 -10.87
C ALA A 218 -1.04 9.96 -12.21
N ILE A 219 -1.49 8.80 -12.71
CA ILE A 219 -2.33 8.76 -13.92
C ILE A 219 -3.70 9.37 -13.65
N ALA A 220 -4.35 9.03 -12.54
CA ALA A 220 -5.67 9.59 -12.18
C ALA A 220 -5.63 11.12 -12.09
N LEU A 221 -4.62 11.68 -11.42
CA LEU A 221 -4.43 13.13 -11.32
C LEU A 221 -4.20 13.78 -12.69
N ARG A 222 -3.41 13.15 -13.57
CA ARG A 222 -3.19 13.64 -14.95
C ARG A 222 -4.47 13.68 -15.78
N LEU A 223 -5.42 12.78 -15.48
CA LEU A 223 -6.73 12.71 -16.12
C LEU A 223 -7.79 13.59 -15.43
N GLY A 224 -7.43 14.33 -14.37
CA GLY A 224 -8.37 15.15 -13.60
C GLY A 224 -9.35 14.35 -12.74
N ILE A 225 -9.04 13.08 -12.45
CA ILE A 225 -9.86 12.23 -11.58
C ILE A 225 -9.47 12.49 -10.12
N PRO A 226 -10.43 12.82 -9.24
CA PRO A 226 -10.15 12.99 -7.81
C PRO A 226 -9.54 11.74 -7.20
N VAL A 227 -8.46 11.91 -6.43
CA VAL A 227 -7.81 10.81 -5.71
C VAL A 227 -8.00 11.02 -4.21
N THR A 228 -8.33 9.94 -3.51
CA THR A 228 -8.22 9.84 -2.06
C THR A 228 -7.21 8.76 -1.75
N THR A 229 -6.22 9.08 -0.91
CA THR A 229 -5.29 8.10 -0.36
C THR A 229 -5.73 7.73 1.05
N HIS A 230 -5.38 6.53 1.51
CA HIS A 230 -5.65 6.13 2.88
C HIS A 230 -4.48 5.38 3.53
N GLU A 231 -4.43 5.42 4.86
CA GLU A 231 -3.47 4.71 5.71
C GLU A 231 -4.17 4.31 7.02
N VAL A 232 -3.66 3.30 7.72
CA VAL A 232 -4.10 3.02 9.10
C VAL A 232 -3.93 4.27 9.96
N GLY A 233 -4.83 4.55 10.89
CA GLY A 233 -4.68 5.64 11.84
C GLY A 233 -3.66 5.32 12.94
N LEU A 234 -3.21 6.35 13.66
CA LEU A 234 -2.32 6.15 14.82
C LEU A 234 -3.08 5.54 16.02
N ARG A 235 -4.38 5.86 16.14
CA ARG A 235 -5.26 5.31 17.17
C ARG A 235 -5.78 3.92 16.77
N PRO A 236 -6.12 3.04 17.73
CA PRO A 236 -6.75 1.76 17.44
C PRO A 236 -8.01 1.92 16.59
N LEU A 237 -8.25 0.97 15.68
CA LEU A 237 -9.48 0.90 14.88
C LEU A 237 -9.82 2.20 14.12
N SER A 238 -8.80 2.95 13.71
CA SER A 238 -8.97 4.19 12.94
C SER A 238 -8.23 4.12 11.61
N ALA A 239 -8.70 4.89 10.64
CA ALA A 239 -8.06 5.10 9.34
C ALA A 239 -7.92 6.60 9.09
N PHE A 240 -6.90 6.97 8.33
CA PHE A 240 -6.66 8.34 7.89
C PHE A 240 -6.84 8.41 6.37
N PHE A 241 -7.60 9.40 5.91
CA PHE A 241 -7.86 9.66 4.49
C PHE A 241 -7.40 11.06 4.14
N SER A 242 -6.84 11.25 2.95
CA SER A 242 -6.37 12.55 2.46
C SER A 242 -6.43 12.61 0.93
N HIS A 243 -6.52 13.82 0.38
CA HIS A 243 -6.30 14.05 -1.05
C HIS A 243 -4.80 14.09 -1.42
N GLU A 244 -3.94 14.26 -0.43
CA GLU A 244 -2.49 14.20 -0.55
C GLU A 244 -1.98 12.77 -0.32
N HIS A 245 -0.79 12.62 0.26
CA HIS A 245 -0.22 11.33 0.64
C HIS A 245 -0.59 10.99 2.09
N ALA A 246 -1.49 10.03 2.29
CA ALA A 246 -1.98 9.63 3.62
C ALA A 246 -0.87 9.15 4.58
N THR A 247 0.28 8.72 4.04
CA THR A 247 1.43 8.30 4.85
C THR A 247 1.99 9.43 5.72
N PHE A 248 1.95 10.68 5.24
CA PHE A 248 2.52 11.83 5.94
C PHE A 248 1.59 12.38 7.01
N ARG A 249 0.29 12.03 6.96
CA ARG A 249 -0.72 12.46 7.94
C ARG A 249 -0.74 13.97 8.15
N GLU A 250 -0.56 14.70 7.06
CA GLU A 250 -0.67 16.15 7.07
C GLU A 250 -2.13 16.53 7.35
N VAL A 251 -2.34 17.38 8.35
CA VAL A 251 -3.65 17.84 8.79
C VAL A 251 -3.60 19.35 8.87
N ASP A 252 -4.53 20.01 8.18
CA ASP A 252 -4.74 21.45 8.33
C ASP A 252 -5.45 21.71 9.66
N LEU A 253 -4.78 22.40 10.57
CA LEU A 253 -5.36 22.83 11.84
C LEU A 253 -5.94 24.24 11.66
N PRO A 254 -7.24 24.47 11.93
CA PRO A 254 -7.79 25.82 11.88
C PRO A 254 -7.16 26.71 12.95
N GLU A 255 -6.90 27.98 12.62
CA GLU A 255 -6.28 28.97 13.52
C GLU A 255 -7.07 29.14 14.82
N GLU A 256 -8.41 29.11 14.73
CA GLU A 256 -9.33 29.15 15.86
C GLU A 256 -9.80 27.74 16.24
N SER A 257 -8.88 26.87 16.66
CA SER A 257 -9.27 25.61 17.29
C SER A 257 -9.53 25.85 18.78
N ASN A 258 -10.82 25.93 19.15
CA ASN A 258 -11.24 26.01 20.54
C ASN A 258 -11.10 24.61 21.18
N LEU A 259 -9.87 24.28 21.54
CA LEU A 259 -9.53 22.99 22.14
C LEU A 259 -9.86 23.03 23.64
N GLU A 260 -11.08 22.63 24.00
CA GLU A 260 -11.57 22.60 25.40
C GLU A 260 -10.87 21.55 26.28
N LEU A 261 -10.12 20.61 25.68
CA LEU A 261 -9.37 19.58 26.39
C LEU A 261 -8.02 20.12 26.88
N ASP A 262 -7.62 19.70 28.09
CA ASP A 262 -6.24 19.86 28.56
C ASP A 262 -5.30 18.95 27.76
N TRP A 263 -4.88 19.41 26.59
CA TRP A 263 -3.95 18.70 25.72
C TRP A 263 -2.57 18.52 26.35
N SER A 264 -2.18 19.37 27.30
CA SER A 264 -0.93 19.19 28.04
C SER A 264 -0.98 17.90 28.85
N GLN A 265 -2.08 17.65 29.56
CA GLN A 265 -2.25 16.41 30.31
C GLN A 265 -2.30 15.17 29.39
N VAL A 266 -3.01 15.27 28.26
CA VAL A 266 -3.10 14.17 27.27
C VAL A 266 -1.73 13.87 26.66
N LEU A 267 -0.97 14.91 26.33
CA LEU A 267 0.37 14.79 25.77
C LEU A 267 1.34 14.20 26.79
N ASP A 268 1.32 14.67 28.03
CA ASP A 268 2.18 14.16 29.10
C ASP A 268 1.94 12.68 29.38
N ALA A 269 0.67 12.27 29.44
CA ALA A 269 0.30 10.86 29.57
C ALA A 269 0.82 10.02 28.38
N TYR A 270 0.63 10.51 27.16
CA TYR A 270 1.10 9.84 25.95
C TYR A 270 2.64 9.70 25.91
N LEU A 271 3.38 10.76 26.23
CA LEU A 271 4.84 10.76 26.25
C LEU A 271 5.39 9.85 27.36
N LYS A 272 4.77 9.85 28.55
CA LYS A 272 5.13 8.95 29.64
C LYS A 272 4.96 7.49 29.23
N ASP A 273 3.84 7.14 28.60
CA ASP A 273 3.59 5.79 28.10
C ASP A 273 4.60 5.40 27.02
N ARG A 274 4.87 6.30 26.07
CA ARG A 274 5.86 6.09 25.02
C ARG A 274 7.27 5.85 25.56
N GLY A 275 7.70 6.64 26.55
CA GLY A 275 9.00 6.51 27.21
C GLY A 275 9.17 5.20 27.99
N GLN A 276 8.06 4.59 28.42
CA GLN A 276 8.04 3.29 29.10
C GLN A 276 7.82 2.12 28.14
N GLY A 277 7.76 2.38 26.83
CA GLY A 277 7.46 1.33 25.85
C GLY A 277 6.01 0.87 25.82
N ARG A 278 5.12 1.54 26.55
CA ARG A 278 3.68 1.28 26.56
C ARG A 278 3.01 1.97 25.37
N PHE A 279 3.56 1.72 24.18
CA PHE A 279 3.08 2.28 22.93
C PHE A 279 2.45 1.18 22.06
N SER A 280 1.32 1.53 21.43
CA SER A 280 0.71 0.74 20.35
C SER A 280 0.58 1.61 19.11
N MET A 281 0.79 1.03 17.94
CA MET A 281 0.43 1.68 16.67
C MET A 281 -0.79 0.98 16.09
N ALA A 282 -1.82 1.74 15.74
CA ALA A 282 -3.09 1.19 15.22
C ALA A 282 -3.70 0.09 16.13
N GLY A 283 -3.46 0.18 17.45
CA GLY A 283 -3.91 -0.81 18.44
C GLY A 283 -3.04 -2.07 18.57
N VAL A 284 -1.94 -2.17 17.81
CA VAL A 284 -0.99 -3.28 17.91
C VAL A 284 0.18 -2.87 18.81
N ARG A 285 0.45 -3.67 19.85
CA ARG A 285 1.64 -3.53 20.69
C ARG A 285 2.78 -4.34 20.08
N PHE A 286 3.79 -3.66 19.54
CA PHE A 286 4.93 -4.33 18.89
C PHE A 286 5.95 -4.89 19.89
N TRP A 287 6.09 -4.26 21.05
CA TRP A 287 7.02 -4.67 22.09
C TRP A 287 6.23 -5.15 23.32
N PRO A 288 6.16 -6.47 23.56
CA PRO A 288 5.51 -7.02 24.75
C PRO A 288 6.17 -6.49 26.03
N GLU A 289 7.50 -6.34 25.99
CA GLU A 289 8.34 -5.87 27.09
C GLU A 289 9.37 -4.87 26.54
N ILE A 290 9.73 -3.88 27.35
CA ILE A 290 10.88 -2.99 27.09
C ILE A 290 11.77 -3.06 28.32
N GLU A 291 12.98 -3.55 28.12
CA GLU A 291 14.00 -3.58 29.16
C GLU A 291 14.87 -2.33 29.12
N PRO A 292 15.29 -1.80 30.29
CA PRO A 292 16.26 -0.72 30.33
C PRO A 292 17.60 -1.19 29.76
N ILE A 293 18.32 -0.29 29.08
CA ILE A 293 19.67 -0.58 28.55
C ILE A 293 20.56 -1.09 29.70
N PRO A 294 21.11 -2.31 29.60
CA PRO A 294 21.96 -2.88 30.64
C PRO A 294 23.17 -2.00 30.96
N ALA A 295 23.60 -1.97 32.23
CA ALA A 295 24.69 -1.08 32.68
C ALA A 295 26.00 -1.30 31.93
N ASN A 296 26.35 -2.56 31.63
CA ASN A 296 27.54 -2.90 30.83
C ASN A 296 27.44 -2.36 29.40
N LEU A 297 26.25 -2.36 28.80
CA LEU A 297 26.03 -1.81 27.47
C LEU A 297 26.13 -0.28 27.49
N LYS A 298 25.60 0.40 28.53
CA LYS A 298 25.77 1.85 28.73
C LYS A 298 27.24 2.26 28.81
N VAL A 299 28.06 1.51 29.55
CA VAL A 299 29.52 1.76 29.61
C VAL A 299 30.16 1.58 28.24
N ARG A 300 29.80 0.51 27.51
CA ARG A 300 30.33 0.26 26.18
C ARG A 300 29.92 1.34 25.17
N MET A 301 28.70 1.87 25.27
CA MET A 301 28.19 2.96 24.44
C MET A 301 29.03 4.24 24.57
N GLN A 302 29.56 4.54 25.77
CA GLN A 302 30.41 5.72 26.00
C GLN A 302 31.74 5.67 25.23
N ALA A 303 32.18 4.49 24.79
CA ALA A 303 33.40 4.33 24.00
C ALA A 303 33.24 4.75 22.52
N TYR A 304 32.01 5.03 22.08
CA TYR A 304 31.72 5.39 20.68
C TYR A 304 31.18 6.80 20.59
N ARG A 305 31.63 7.55 19.57
CA ARG A 305 31.15 8.92 19.29
C ARG A 305 29.65 8.97 18.96
N GLN A 306 29.15 7.91 18.33
CA GLN A 306 27.74 7.76 17.98
C GLN A 306 27.33 6.31 18.24
N VAL A 307 26.11 6.15 18.76
CA VAL A 307 25.47 4.85 18.93
C VAL A 307 24.20 4.87 18.09
N VAL A 308 24.08 3.89 17.20
CA VAL A 308 22.88 3.73 16.38
C VAL A 308 22.07 2.57 16.98
N PRO A 309 20.86 2.82 17.51
CA PRO A 309 19.95 1.75 17.86
C PRO A 309 19.46 1.09 16.58
N ILE A 310 19.55 -0.24 16.51
CA ILE A 310 18.99 -1.07 15.43
C ILE A 310 17.71 -1.72 15.95
#